data_AF-A0A3E0DHP4-F1
#
_entry.id   AF-A0A3E0DHP4-F1
#
_cell.length_a   1.000
_cell.length_b   1.000
_cell.length_c   1.000
_cell.angle_alpha   90.00
_cell.angle_beta   90.00
_cell.angle_gamma   90.00
#
_symmetry.space_group_name_H-M   'P 1'
#
loop_
_entity.id
_entity.type
_entity.pdbx_description
1 polymer ?
#
loop_
_entity_poly.entity_id
_entity_poly.type
_entity_poly.pdbx_seq_one_letter_code
_entity_poly.pdbx_strand_id
1 'polypeptide(L)'
;MRKLSSQELEWIHTRLKSLYIRYTEVYEEIFDHYCTTLENTPAIDSPVIIAKLNETFAWSVVKNMDKELETNVSKQVLVAQLDYLKFWNHGIKGLLIGFAGFAVLNISIFIIPPSELIIIFLLSIICTAAGIFFMKRDALSFSLTHKSVSVSSLTVIKKVGILNTLMMWIWVMPTVLTRGDIQSNKLFAIGMALATVLSIIYSISLIVVASNLPKKSHVQ
;
A
#
# COMPACT_ATOMS: atom_id res chain seq x y z
N MET A 1 -38.34 2.90 3.04
CA MET A 1 -37.30 2.51 4.01
C MET A 1 -37.61 3.17 5.34
N ARG A 2 -37.66 2.38 6.42
CA ARG A 2 -37.83 2.91 7.79
C ARG A 2 -36.52 3.58 8.20
N LYS A 3 -36.57 4.65 9.01
CA LYS A 3 -35.37 5.20 9.64
C LYS A 3 -34.98 4.37 10.87
N LEU A 4 -33.69 4.06 11.00
CA LEU A 4 -33.14 3.37 12.17
C LEU A 4 -33.20 4.27 13.41
N SER A 5 -33.46 3.66 14.55
CA SER A 5 -33.36 4.32 15.85
C SER A 5 -31.90 4.48 16.28
N SER A 6 -31.64 5.44 17.16
CA SER A 6 -30.30 5.65 17.73
C SER A 6 -29.76 4.41 18.44
N GLN A 7 -30.65 3.65 19.09
CA GLN A 7 -30.31 2.41 19.79
C GLN A 7 -29.84 1.31 18.80
N GLU A 8 -30.49 1.17 17.66
CA GLU A 8 -30.11 0.21 16.62
C GLU A 8 -28.73 0.56 16.04
N LEU A 9 -28.49 1.85 15.77
CA LEU A 9 -27.18 2.32 15.30
C LEU A 9 -26.08 2.06 16.33
N GLU A 10 -26.35 2.29 17.61
CA GLU A 10 -25.40 2.02 18.69
C GLU A 10 -25.05 0.53 18.81
N TRP A 11 -26.03 -0.36 18.65
CA TRP A 11 -25.80 -1.81 18.62
C TRP A 11 -24.90 -2.22 17.45
N ILE A 12 -25.15 -1.70 16.24
CA ILE A 12 -24.33 -1.95 15.06
C ILE A 12 -22.89 -1.48 15.32
N HIS A 13 -22.71 -0.23 15.75
CA HIS A 13 -21.37 0.31 16.00
C HIS A 13 -20.61 -0.45 17.09
N THR A 14 -21.29 -0.83 18.17
CA THR A 14 -20.70 -1.62 19.26
C THR A 14 -20.24 -2.98 18.75
N ARG A 15 -21.06 -3.66 17.94
CA ARG A 15 -20.71 -4.93 17.32
C ARG A 15 -19.51 -4.78 16.39
N LEU A 16 -19.54 -3.84 15.46
CA LEU A 16 -18.46 -3.66 14.48
C LEU A 16 -17.14 -3.28 15.17
N LYS A 17 -17.19 -2.50 16.25
CA LYS A 17 -16.01 -2.18 17.07
C LYS A 17 -15.42 -3.43 17.73
N SER A 18 -16.26 -4.36 18.20
CA SER A 18 -15.82 -5.63 18.80
C SER A 18 -15.11 -6.56 17.81
N LEU A 19 -15.36 -6.41 16.51
CA LEU A 19 -14.80 -7.26 15.46
C LEU A 19 -13.39 -6.85 15.02
N TYR A 20 -12.89 -5.69 15.47
CA TYR A 20 -11.56 -5.16 15.11
C TYR A 20 -11.32 -5.23 13.59
N ILE A 21 -12.23 -4.60 12.84
CA ILE A 21 -12.23 -4.58 11.37
C ILE A 21 -11.11 -3.67 10.88
N ARG A 22 -10.08 -4.25 10.25
CA ARG A 22 -8.86 -3.51 9.92
C ARG A 22 -9.11 -2.46 8.83
N TYR A 23 -9.98 -2.80 7.89
CA TYR A 23 -10.17 -2.05 6.65
C TYR A 23 -11.46 -1.25 6.68
N THR A 24 -11.37 0.03 6.33
CA THR A 24 -12.54 0.94 6.34
C THR A 24 -13.58 0.47 5.34
N GLU A 25 -13.14 -0.07 4.21
CA GLU A 25 -14.01 -0.59 3.15
C GLU A 25 -14.88 -1.75 3.65
N VAL A 26 -14.30 -2.71 4.38
CA VAL A 26 -15.04 -3.84 4.98
C VAL A 26 -15.98 -3.33 6.08
N TYR A 27 -15.54 -2.34 6.87
CA TYR A 27 -16.38 -1.75 7.91
C TYR A 27 -17.62 -1.10 7.30
N GLU A 28 -17.45 -0.27 6.28
CA GLU A 28 -18.54 0.46 5.61
C GLU A 28 -19.48 -0.49 4.90
N GLU A 29 -18.97 -1.52 4.22
CA GLU A 29 -19.79 -2.54 3.54
C GLU A 29 -20.68 -3.30 4.52
N ILE A 30 -20.12 -3.76 5.63
CA ILE A 30 -20.90 -4.46 6.66
C ILE A 30 -21.89 -3.48 7.30
N PHE A 31 -21.47 -2.26 7.63
CA PHE A 31 -22.35 -1.25 8.22
C PHE A 31 -23.56 -0.94 7.32
N ASP A 32 -23.32 -0.73 6.02
CA ASP A 32 -24.36 -0.49 5.03
C ASP A 32 -25.31 -1.68 4.90
N HIS A 33 -24.77 -2.92 4.94
CA HIS A 33 -25.58 -4.12 4.90
C HIS A 33 -26.48 -4.26 6.15
N TYR A 34 -25.97 -3.94 7.34
CA TYR A 34 -26.78 -3.90 8.56
C TYR A 34 -27.88 -2.85 8.44
N CYS A 35 -27.54 -1.64 7.99
CA CYS A 35 -28.50 -0.56 7.86
C CYS A 35 -29.61 -0.94 6.86
N THR A 36 -29.24 -1.28 5.64
CA THR A 36 -30.19 -1.66 4.57
C THR A 36 -31.09 -2.82 4.99
N THR A 37 -30.56 -3.83 5.67
CA THR A 37 -31.38 -4.98 6.12
C THR A 37 -32.40 -4.57 7.19
N LEU A 38 -32.00 -3.74 8.16
CA LEU A 38 -32.87 -3.28 9.24
C LEU A 38 -33.89 -2.23 8.79
N GLU A 39 -33.56 -1.39 7.80
CA GLU A 39 -34.49 -0.43 7.21
C GLU A 39 -35.61 -1.08 6.40
N ASN A 40 -35.37 -2.31 5.93
CA ASN A 40 -36.31 -3.13 5.17
C ASN A 40 -37.12 -4.10 6.03
N THR A 41 -36.85 -4.18 7.33
CA THR A 41 -37.54 -5.10 8.24
C THR A 41 -38.42 -4.33 9.26
N PRO A 42 -39.57 -4.87 9.69
CA PRO A 42 -40.35 -4.28 10.76
C PRO A 42 -39.54 -4.08 12.05
N ALA A 43 -39.77 -2.96 12.74
CA ALA A 43 -39.01 -2.59 13.93
C ALA A 43 -39.06 -3.62 15.06
N ILE A 44 -40.17 -4.37 15.16
CA ILE A 44 -40.40 -5.42 16.15
C ILE A 44 -39.41 -6.59 15.99
N ASP A 45 -39.02 -6.89 14.75
CA ASP A 45 -38.16 -8.04 14.44
C ASP A 45 -36.66 -7.68 14.53
N SER A 46 -36.33 -6.41 14.72
CA SER A 46 -34.96 -5.89 14.69
C SER A 46 -33.99 -6.65 15.61
N PRO A 47 -34.33 -7.01 16.87
CA PRO A 47 -33.42 -7.78 17.73
C PRO A 47 -33.07 -9.16 17.15
N VAL A 48 -34.05 -9.83 16.53
CA VAL A 48 -33.86 -11.15 15.92
C VAL A 48 -33.01 -11.04 14.66
N ILE A 49 -33.26 -10.03 13.83
CA ILE A 49 -32.46 -9.77 12.62
C ILE A 49 -31.02 -9.41 12.98
N ILE A 50 -30.80 -8.58 14.00
CA ILE A 50 -29.46 -8.23 14.47
C ILE A 50 -28.71 -9.48 14.93
N ALA A 51 -29.36 -10.39 15.67
CA ALA A 51 -28.72 -11.65 16.07
C ALA A 51 -28.31 -12.49 14.85
N LYS A 52 -29.18 -12.60 13.84
CA LYS A 52 -28.87 -13.32 12.59
C LYS A 52 -27.74 -12.66 11.79
N LEU A 53 -27.72 -11.33 11.73
CA LEU A 53 -26.64 -10.57 11.10
C LEU A 53 -25.32 -10.75 11.87
N ASN A 54 -25.36 -10.83 13.20
CA ASN A 54 -24.18 -11.06 14.03
C ASN A 54 -23.53 -12.43 13.78
N GLU A 55 -24.35 -13.45 13.50
CA GLU A 55 -23.90 -14.79 13.09
C GLU A 55 -23.37 -14.80 11.66
N THR A 56 -24.07 -14.11 10.74
CA THR A 56 -23.67 -14.00 9.33
C THR A 56 -22.31 -13.30 9.21
N PHE A 57 -22.13 -12.20 9.94
CA PHE A 57 -20.87 -11.46 10.06
C PHE A 57 -20.10 -11.89 11.31
N ALA A 58 -19.95 -13.21 11.48
CA ALA A 58 -19.05 -13.76 12.48
C ALA A 58 -17.61 -13.32 12.22
N TRP A 59 -16.79 -13.31 13.27
CA TRP A 59 -15.40 -12.85 13.20
C TRP A 59 -14.58 -13.54 12.10
N SER A 60 -14.77 -14.84 11.89
CA SER A 60 -14.10 -15.61 10.83
C SER A 60 -14.46 -15.12 9.43
N VAL A 61 -15.74 -14.79 9.20
CA VAL A 61 -16.23 -14.25 7.92
C VAL A 61 -15.61 -12.88 7.68
N VAL A 62 -15.64 -12.00 8.67
CA VAL A 62 -15.06 -10.66 8.55
C VAL A 62 -13.55 -10.71 8.31
N LYS A 63 -12.83 -11.64 8.94
CA LYS A 63 -11.40 -11.83 8.67
C LYS A 63 -11.11 -12.37 7.28
N ASN A 64 -11.99 -13.21 6.74
CA ASN A 64 -11.90 -13.66 5.35
C ASN A 64 -12.15 -12.51 4.37
N MET A 65 -13.14 -11.65 4.64
CA MET A 65 -13.39 -10.43 3.86
C MET A 65 -12.17 -9.50 3.87
N ASP A 66 -11.57 -9.25 5.05
CA ASP A 66 -10.33 -8.47 5.17
C ASP A 66 -9.22 -9.04 4.28
N LYS A 67 -9.00 -10.37 4.33
CA LYS A 67 -7.94 -11.07 3.58
C LYS A 67 -8.18 -11.07 2.08
N GLU A 68 -9.42 -11.29 1.66
CA GLU A 68 -9.81 -11.28 0.25
C GLU A 68 -9.61 -9.90 -0.35
N LEU A 69 -10.06 -8.86 0.35
CA LEU A 69 -9.90 -7.48 -0.08
C LEU A 69 -8.42 -7.09 -0.19
N GLU A 70 -7.60 -7.45 0.81
CA GLU A 70 -6.15 -7.25 0.76
C GLU A 70 -5.52 -7.95 -0.45
N THR A 71 -5.93 -9.19 -0.73
CA THR A 71 -5.40 -9.97 -1.86
C THR A 71 -5.79 -9.34 -3.19
N ASN A 72 -7.04 -8.91 -3.34
CA ASN A 72 -7.55 -8.31 -4.57
C ASN A 72 -6.90 -6.95 -4.85
N VAL A 73 -6.81 -6.09 -3.83
CA VAL A 73 -6.14 -4.79 -3.96
C VAL A 73 -4.64 -4.98 -4.24
N SER A 74 -3.97 -5.93 -3.59
CA SER A 74 -2.56 -6.22 -3.85
C SER A 74 -2.31 -6.68 -5.29
N LYS A 75 -3.20 -7.50 -5.85
CA LYS A 75 -3.18 -7.89 -7.27
C LYS A 75 -3.40 -6.70 -8.18
N GLN A 76 -4.40 -5.85 -7.92
CA GLN A 76 -4.66 -4.64 -8.71
C GLN A 76 -3.46 -3.70 -8.72
N VAL A 77 -2.84 -3.47 -7.55
CA VAL A 77 -1.63 -2.67 -7.44
C VAL A 77 -0.50 -3.29 -8.25
N LEU A 78 -0.32 -4.61 -8.21
CA LEU A 78 0.71 -5.29 -8.99
C LEU A 78 0.46 -5.15 -10.50
N VAL A 79 -0.78 -5.33 -10.96
CA VAL A 79 -1.13 -5.15 -12.38
C VAL A 79 -0.88 -3.71 -12.82
N ALA A 80 -1.35 -2.73 -12.03
CA ALA A 80 -1.12 -1.31 -12.32
C ALA A 80 0.38 -0.95 -12.34
N GLN A 81 1.19 -1.53 -11.46
CA GLN A 81 2.64 -1.36 -11.48
C GLN A 81 3.26 -1.96 -12.75
N LEU A 82 2.89 -3.19 -13.12
CA LEU A 82 3.41 -3.83 -14.33
C LEU A 82 2.99 -3.05 -15.58
N ASP A 83 1.78 -2.51 -15.61
CA ASP A 83 1.32 -1.68 -16.72
C ASP A 83 2.04 -0.34 -16.78
N TYR A 84 2.37 0.26 -15.64
CA TYR A 84 3.23 1.45 -15.60
C TYR A 84 4.64 1.17 -16.15
N LEU A 85 5.22 0.03 -15.78
CA LEU A 85 6.57 -0.37 -16.20
C LEU A 85 6.66 -0.74 -17.69
N LYS A 86 5.54 -1.00 -18.36
CA LYS A 86 5.47 -1.09 -19.82
C LYS A 86 5.62 0.32 -20.40
N PHE A 87 6.85 0.84 -20.41
CA PHE A 87 7.17 2.17 -20.94
C PHE A 87 6.71 2.35 -22.40
N TRP A 88 6.62 1.25 -23.17
CA TRP A 88 6.06 1.25 -24.52
C TRP A 88 4.56 1.59 -24.58
N ASN A 89 3.79 1.38 -23.50
CA ASN A 89 2.37 1.74 -23.43
C ASN A 89 2.14 3.25 -23.23
N HIS A 90 3.19 4.02 -22.93
CA HIS A 90 3.10 5.45 -22.63
C HIS A 90 3.47 6.33 -23.85
N GLY A 91 3.54 5.74 -25.04
CA GLY A 91 3.90 6.41 -26.29
C GLY A 91 5.27 7.07 -26.25
N ILE A 92 5.42 8.21 -26.96
CA ILE A 92 6.70 8.94 -27.07
C ILE A 92 7.19 9.44 -25.70
N LYS A 93 6.28 9.84 -24.80
CA LYS A 93 6.64 10.27 -23.43
C LYS A 93 7.25 9.12 -22.63
N GLY A 94 6.68 7.91 -22.76
CA GLY A 94 7.23 6.69 -22.16
C GLY A 94 8.63 6.35 -22.64
N LEU A 95 8.85 6.43 -23.96
CA LEU A 95 10.16 6.23 -24.56
C LEU A 95 11.18 7.25 -24.07
N LEU A 96 10.83 8.55 -24.01
CA LEU A 96 11.70 9.60 -23.49
C LEU A 96 12.07 9.37 -22.02
N ILE A 97 11.11 8.97 -21.19
CA ILE A 97 11.37 8.61 -19.77
C ILE A 97 12.30 7.40 -19.68
N GLY A 98 12.09 6.39 -20.53
CA GLY A 98 12.97 5.22 -20.62
C GLY A 98 14.41 5.59 -21.01
N PHE A 99 14.58 6.43 -22.04
CA PHE A 99 15.88 6.93 -22.46
C PHE A 99 16.55 7.80 -21.38
N ALA A 100 15.82 8.69 -20.72
CA ALA A 100 16.32 9.48 -19.62
C ALA A 100 16.77 8.59 -18.45
N GLY A 101 15.98 7.58 -18.09
CA GLY A 101 16.36 6.59 -17.06
C GLY A 101 17.61 5.81 -17.43
N PHE A 102 17.74 5.37 -18.69
CA PHE A 102 18.94 4.70 -19.18
C PHE A 102 20.17 5.64 -19.18
N ALA A 103 20.00 6.91 -19.54
CA ALA A 103 21.08 7.90 -19.48
C ALA A 103 21.57 8.14 -18.03
N VAL A 104 20.63 8.27 -17.09
CA VAL A 104 20.96 8.37 -15.65
C VAL A 104 21.67 7.12 -15.15
N LEU A 105 21.27 5.94 -15.61
CA LEU A 105 21.94 4.68 -15.28
C LEU A 105 23.38 4.64 -15.78
N ASN A 106 23.61 5.06 -17.03
CA ASN A 106 24.97 5.15 -17.59
C ASN A 106 25.82 6.17 -16.81
N ILE A 107 25.29 7.36 -16.52
CA ILE A 107 25.97 8.37 -15.69
C ILE A 107 26.34 7.77 -14.33
N SER A 108 25.41 7.04 -13.71
CA SER A 108 25.63 6.41 -12.40
C SER A 108 26.71 5.33 -12.43
N ILE A 109 26.82 4.58 -13.52
CA ILE A 109 27.84 3.51 -13.68
C ILE A 109 29.22 4.10 -13.98
N PHE A 110 29.31 5.13 -14.82
CA PHE A 110 30.58 5.60 -15.36
C PHE A 110 31.20 6.78 -14.60
N ILE A 111 30.40 7.60 -13.93
CA ILE A 111 30.87 8.85 -13.31
C ILE A 111 30.92 8.75 -11.79
N ILE A 112 30.02 7.98 -11.17
CA ILE A 112 29.85 7.98 -9.71
C ILE A 112 30.71 6.87 -9.08
N PRO A 113 31.61 7.21 -8.13
CA PRO A 113 32.35 6.20 -7.39
C PRO A 113 31.41 5.21 -6.69
N PRO A 114 31.73 3.90 -6.65
CA PRO A 114 30.89 2.91 -5.98
C PRO A 114 30.60 3.23 -4.50
N SER A 115 31.55 3.91 -3.83
CA SER A 115 31.42 4.39 -2.46
C SER A 115 30.36 5.49 -2.28
N GLU A 116 30.04 6.24 -3.33
CA GLU A 116 29.04 7.32 -3.31
C GLU A 116 27.64 6.87 -3.75
N LEU A 117 27.56 5.75 -4.50
CA LEU A 117 26.28 5.15 -4.90
C LEU A 117 25.39 4.79 -3.71
N ILE A 118 25.98 4.43 -2.56
CA ILE A 118 25.22 4.14 -1.32
C ILE A 118 24.48 5.39 -0.82
N ILE A 119 25.05 6.58 -0.98
CA ILE A 119 24.44 7.85 -0.55
C ILE A 119 23.23 8.16 -1.42
N ILE A 120 23.38 8.01 -2.74
CA ILE A 120 22.28 8.19 -3.70
C ILE A 120 21.15 7.19 -3.43
N PHE A 121 21.52 5.96 -3.11
CA PHE A 121 20.56 4.92 -2.75
C PHE A 121 19.79 5.27 -1.46
N LEU A 122 20.49 5.67 -0.39
CA LEU A 122 19.85 6.09 0.86
C LEU A 122 18.95 7.31 0.65
N LEU A 123 19.39 8.28 -0.14
CA LEU A 123 18.57 9.43 -0.51
C LEU A 123 17.30 8.98 -1.24
N SER A 124 17.40 8.01 -2.15
CA SER A 124 16.23 7.46 -2.85
C SER A 124 15.24 6.80 -1.89
N ILE A 125 15.73 6.05 -0.89
CA ILE A 125 14.88 5.46 0.17
C ILE A 125 14.18 6.57 0.96
N ILE A 126 14.91 7.60 1.38
CA ILE A 126 14.36 8.71 2.16
C ILE A 126 13.31 9.46 1.35
N CYS A 127 13.60 9.81 0.10
CA CYS A 127 12.66 10.52 -0.78
C CYS A 127 11.39 9.71 -1.02
N THR A 128 11.51 8.39 -1.24
CA THR A 128 10.36 7.52 -1.52
C THR A 128 9.52 7.26 -0.28
N ALA A 129 10.16 7.02 0.86
CA ALA A 129 9.48 6.91 2.15
C ALA A 129 8.78 8.23 2.53
N ALA A 130 9.45 9.38 2.36
CA ALA A 130 8.86 10.69 2.61
C ALA A 130 7.68 10.98 1.68
N GLY A 131 7.82 10.71 0.37
CA GLY A 131 6.74 10.90 -0.60
C GLY A 131 5.48 10.10 -0.23
N ILE A 132 5.64 8.84 0.16
CA ILE A 132 4.52 7.99 0.57
C ILE A 132 3.97 8.43 1.92
N PHE A 133 4.82 8.83 2.86
CA PHE A 133 4.39 9.37 4.14
C PHE A 133 3.50 10.60 3.93
N PHE A 134 3.88 11.54 3.06
CA PHE A 134 3.05 12.70 2.73
C PHE A 134 1.75 12.32 2.03
N MET A 135 1.78 11.36 1.09
CA MET A 135 0.59 10.95 0.33
C MET A 135 -0.40 10.12 1.14
N LYS A 136 0.09 9.33 2.10
CA LYS A 136 -0.68 8.30 2.84
C LYS A 136 -0.57 8.48 4.36
N ARG A 137 -0.35 9.71 4.83
CA ARG A 137 -0.20 10.06 6.25
C ARG A 137 -1.31 9.46 7.13
N ASP A 138 -2.55 9.46 6.64
CA ASP A 138 -3.72 8.98 7.40
C ASP A 138 -3.68 7.49 7.72
N ALA A 139 -2.95 6.71 6.92
CA ALA A 139 -2.71 5.28 7.13
C ALA A 139 -1.57 5.00 8.12
N LEU A 140 -0.74 6.01 8.42
CA LEU A 140 0.42 5.92 9.32
C LEU A 140 0.17 6.64 10.66
N SER A 141 -1.05 7.11 10.93
CA SER A 141 -1.35 7.79 12.19
C SER A 141 -1.19 6.82 13.36
N PHE A 142 -0.20 7.08 14.23
CA PHE A 142 0.01 6.38 15.50
C PHE A 142 -1.08 6.78 16.50
N SER A 143 -2.29 6.26 16.30
CA SER A 143 -3.35 6.34 17.29
C SER A 143 -3.30 5.07 18.15
N LEU A 144 -3.35 5.24 19.47
CA LEU A 144 -3.54 4.12 20.41
C LEU A 144 -4.94 3.52 20.29
N THR A 145 -5.87 4.20 19.62
CA THR A 145 -7.20 3.69 19.32
C THR A 145 -7.22 2.99 17.96
N HIS A 146 -7.91 1.86 17.88
CA HIS A 146 -8.08 1.11 16.64
C HIS A 146 -8.78 1.97 15.58
N LYS A 147 -8.03 2.35 14.54
CA LYS A 147 -8.52 3.11 13.39
C LYS A 147 -8.52 2.20 12.17
N SER A 148 -9.65 2.13 11.47
CA SER A 148 -9.71 1.45 10.19
C SER A 148 -8.92 2.26 9.15
N VAL A 149 -8.18 1.56 8.30
CA VAL A 149 -7.30 2.16 7.30
C VAL A 149 -7.70 1.67 5.93
N SER A 150 -7.61 2.52 4.90
CA SER A 150 -7.85 2.06 3.53
C SER A 150 -6.82 1.00 3.12
N VAL A 151 -7.32 -0.12 2.58
CA VAL A 151 -6.51 -1.26 2.10
C VAL A 151 -5.49 -0.81 1.07
N SER A 152 -5.89 0.11 0.19
CA SER A 152 -5.06 0.67 -0.87
C SER A 152 -3.79 1.32 -0.31
N SER A 153 -3.96 2.09 0.76
CA SER A 153 -2.90 2.86 1.40
C SER A 153 -1.94 1.95 2.15
N LEU A 154 -2.48 0.99 2.90
CA LEU A 154 -1.68 0.00 3.62
C LEU A 154 -0.89 -0.89 2.65
N THR A 155 -1.50 -1.31 1.55
CA THR A 155 -0.85 -2.15 0.53
C THR A 155 0.35 -1.44 -0.08
N VAL A 156 0.21 -0.16 -0.44
CA VAL A 156 1.32 0.65 -0.98
C VAL A 156 2.46 0.78 0.05
N ILE A 157 2.13 1.09 1.31
CA ILE A 157 3.12 1.20 2.39
C ILE A 157 3.87 -0.11 2.59
N LYS A 158 3.16 -1.24 2.64
CA LYS A 158 3.77 -2.58 2.76
C LYS A 158 4.74 -2.86 1.61
N LYS A 159 4.33 -2.57 0.36
CA LYS A 159 5.17 -2.81 -0.81
C LYS A 159 6.46 -1.98 -0.79
N VAL A 160 6.39 -0.71 -0.38
CA VAL A 160 7.60 0.11 -0.25
C VAL A 160 8.47 -0.30 0.93
N GLY A 161 7.86 -0.68 2.05
CA GLY A 161 8.59 -1.25 3.18
C GLY A 161 9.39 -2.49 2.77
N ILE A 162 8.76 -3.43 2.04
CA ILE A 162 9.41 -4.65 1.53
C ILE A 162 10.54 -4.30 0.56
N LEU A 163 10.29 -3.40 -0.40
CA LEU A 163 11.31 -2.97 -1.37
C LEU A 163 12.52 -2.35 -0.67
N ASN A 164 12.29 -1.34 0.18
CA ASN A 164 13.37 -0.62 0.86
C ASN A 164 14.17 -1.56 1.76
N THR A 165 13.50 -2.52 2.43
CA THR A 165 14.16 -3.54 3.25
C THR A 165 15.02 -4.46 2.38
N LEU A 166 14.47 -5.00 1.29
CA LEU A 166 15.20 -5.90 0.39
C LEU A 166 16.42 -5.20 -0.22
N MET A 167 16.26 -3.96 -0.65
CA MET A 167 17.34 -3.18 -1.26
C MET A 167 18.41 -2.77 -0.23
N MET A 168 18.03 -2.46 1.02
CA MET A 168 18.96 -2.30 2.13
C MET A 168 19.82 -3.55 2.33
N TRP A 169 19.21 -4.74 2.32
CA TRP A 169 19.95 -5.99 2.46
C TRP A 169 20.93 -6.23 1.32
N ILE A 170 20.57 -5.89 0.08
CA ILE A 170 21.48 -5.97 -1.08
C ILE A 170 22.71 -5.07 -0.90
N TRP A 171 22.57 -3.90 -0.27
CA TRP A 171 23.68 -2.99 0.01
C TRP A 171 24.51 -3.39 1.23
N VAL A 172 23.86 -3.69 2.34
CA VAL A 172 24.50 -3.89 3.64
C VAL A 172 25.19 -5.25 3.72
N MET A 173 24.54 -6.32 3.26
CA MET A 173 25.05 -7.68 3.46
C MET A 173 26.40 -7.91 2.78
N PRO A 174 26.62 -7.55 1.51
CA PRO A 174 27.90 -7.77 0.85
C PRO A 174 29.00 -6.87 1.44
N THR A 175 28.65 -5.63 1.81
CA THR A 175 29.59 -4.69 2.44
C THR A 175 30.07 -5.21 3.80
N VAL A 176 29.17 -5.74 4.64
CA VAL A 176 29.50 -6.29 5.95
C VAL A 176 30.32 -7.58 5.82
N LEU A 177 29.92 -8.49 4.94
CA LEU A 177 30.60 -9.80 4.78
C LEU A 177 32.02 -9.67 4.21
N THR A 178 32.28 -8.64 3.40
CA THR A 178 33.59 -8.43 2.77
C THR A 178 34.41 -7.32 3.41
N ARG A 179 33.94 -6.78 4.55
CA ARG A 179 34.58 -5.63 5.25
C ARG A 179 34.81 -4.42 4.33
N GLY A 180 33.97 -4.25 3.31
CA GLY A 180 34.04 -3.15 2.34
C GLY A 180 34.84 -3.44 1.07
N ASP A 181 35.63 -4.51 1.02
CA ASP A 181 36.50 -4.80 -0.13
C ASP A 181 35.72 -5.01 -1.44
N ILE A 182 34.47 -5.49 -1.35
CA ILE A 182 33.62 -5.74 -2.52
C ILE A 182 33.25 -4.48 -3.30
N GLN A 183 33.34 -3.29 -2.69
CA GLN A 183 33.03 -2.02 -3.35
C GLN A 183 34.04 -1.69 -4.46
N SER A 184 35.24 -2.26 -4.40
CA SER A 184 36.27 -2.13 -5.45
C SER A 184 36.01 -3.03 -6.67
N ASN A 185 35.12 -4.01 -6.56
CA ASN A 185 34.81 -4.94 -7.64
C ASN A 185 33.87 -4.28 -8.67
N LYS A 186 34.35 -4.15 -9.91
CA LYS A 186 33.58 -3.54 -11.01
C LYS A 186 32.25 -4.24 -11.29
N LEU A 187 32.19 -5.58 -11.18
CA LEU A 187 30.95 -6.33 -11.38
C LEU A 187 29.93 -6.02 -10.29
N PHE A 188 30.40 -5.89 -9.05
CA PHE A 188 29.55 -5.49 -7.92
C PHE A 188 29.03 -4.06 -8.13
N ALA A 189 29.91 -3.11 -8.46
CA ALA A 189 29.52 -1.72 -8.73
C ALA A 189 28.45 -1.61 -9.84
N ILE A 190 28.61 -2.34 -10.95
CA ILE A 190 27.62 -2.40 -12.04
C ILE A 190 26.30 -3.00 -11.53
N GLY A 191 26.36 -4.10 -10.78
CA GLY A 191 25.17 -4.71 -10.17
C GLY A 191 24.42 -3.76 -9.22
N MET A 192 25.16 -2.99 -8.42
CA MET A 192 24.59 -2.02 -7.48
C MET A 192 23.97 -0.82 -8.20
N ALA A 193 24.60 -0.33 -9.28
CA ALA A 193 24.03 0.72 -10.10
C ALA A 193 22.73 0.26 -10.78
N LEU A 194 22.69 -0.95 -11.33
CA LEU A 194 21.48 -1.57 -11.88
C LEU A 194 20.38 -1.69 -10.83
N ALA A 195 20.69 -2.24 -9.65
CA ALA A 195 19.74 -2.40 -8.56
C ALA A 195 19.18 -1.05 -8.09
N THR A 196 20.03 -0.03 -7.99
CA THR A 196 19.64 1.33 -7.58
C THR A 196 18.67 1.94 -8.57
N VAL A 197 18.94 1.85 -9.87
CA VAL A 197 18.05 2.41 -10.89
C VAL A 197 16.73 1.65 -10.96
N LEU A 198 16.77 0.31 -10.92
CA LEU A 198 15.55 -0.49 -10.86
C LEU A 198 14.71 -0.16 -9.63
N SER A 199 15.35 0.05 -8.47
CA SER A 199 14.68 0.49 -7.24
C SER A 199 14.03 1.87 -7.41
N ILE A 200 14.72 2.84 -8.03
CA ILE A 200 14.17 4.18 -8.29
C ILE A 200 12.96 4.09 -9.23
N ILE A 201 13.08 3.37 -10.35
CA ILE A 201 11.99 3.19 -11.31
C ILE A 201 10.79 2.52 -10.63
N TYR A 202 11.04 1.47 -9.86
CA TYR A 202 10.00 0.77 -9.13
C TYR A 202 9.33 1.66 -8.08
N SER A 203 10.09 2.44 -7.33
CA SER A 203 9.54 3.40 -6.37
C SER A 203 8.72 4.51 -7.02
N ILE A 204 9.18 5.06 -8.15
CA ILE A 204 8.40 6.04 -8.93
C ILE A 204 7.09 5.41 -9.40
N SER A 205 7.13 4.17 -9.92
CA SER A 205 5.92 3.46 -10.33
C SER A 205 4.94 3.30 -9.16
N LEU A 206 5.43 3.00 -7.96
CA LEU A 206 4.59 2.89 -6.77
C LEU A 206 3.98 4.22 -6.36
N ILE A 207 4.74 5.31 -6.42
CA ILE A 207 4.24 6.65 -6.11
C ILE A 207 3.13 7.03 -7.10
N VAL A 208 3.32 6.78 -8.40
CA VAL A 208 2.31 7.08 -9.44
C VAL A 208 1.07 6.20 -9.29
N VAL A 209 1.25 4.90 -9.02
CA VAL A 209 0.10 4.02 -8.73
C VAL A 209 -0.61 4.49 -7.46
N ALA A 210 0.13 4.90 -6.43
CA ALA A 210 -0.44 5.41 -5.18
C ALA A 210 -1.22 6.72 -5.34
N SER A 211 -0.85 7.59 -6.30
CA SER A 211 -1.57 8.82 -6.63
C SER A 211 -2.83 8.55 -7.44
N ASN A 212 -2.81 7.52 -8.28
CA ASN A 212 -3.93 7.18 -9.18
C ASN A 212 -4.96 6.24 -8.55
N LEU A 213 -4.60 5.56 -7.45
CA LEU A 213 -5.58 4.83 -6.65
C LEU A 213 -6.61 5.84 -6.12
N PRO A 214 -7.92 5.57 -6.29
CA PRO A 214 -8.96 6.52 -5.95
C PRO A 214 -8.80 6.97 -4.50
N LYS A 215 -8.56 8.28 -4.29
CA LYS A 215 -8.79 8.90 -2.98
C LYS A 215 -10.28 8.82 -2.77
N LYS A 216 -10.74 8.06 -1.77
CA LYS A 216 -12.14 8.14 -1.37
C LYS A 216 -12.37 9.58 -0.90
N SER A 217 -13.24 10.30 -1.61
CA SER A 217 -13.82 11.54 -1.14
C SER A 217 -14.44 11.24 0.22
N HIS A 218 -14.05 12.00 1.25
CA HIS A 218 -14.82 12.05 2.47
C HIS A 218 -16.24 12.44 2.08
N VAL A 219 -17.16 11.47 2.07
CA VAL A 219 -18.59 11.78 2.13
C VAL A 219 -18.77 12.30 3.55
N GLN A 220 -18.91 13.62 3.64
CA GLN A 220 -19.31 14.34 4.85
C GLN A 220 -20.77 14.04 5.18
#